data_AF-A0AAV6C528-F1
#
_entry.id   AF-A0AAV6C528-F1
#
_cell.length_a   1.000
_cell.length_b   1.000
_cell.length_c   1.000
_cell.angle_alpha   90.00
_cell.angle_beta   90.00
_cell.angle_gamma   90.00
#
_symmetry.space_group_name_H-M   'P 1'
#
loop_
_entity.id
_entity.type
_entity.pdbx_description
1 polymer ?
#
loop_
_entity_poly.entity_id
_entity_poly.type
_entity_poly.pdbx_seq_one_letter_code
_entity_poly.pdbx_strand_id
1 'polypeptide(L)'
;MNKEERKQKEAELAACERFAEEAYDAMYEAHSSSDATGRYSDAKEAFYDAIRAARKLGLKGEVRRLEARLEHVKSVFRSQFS
;
A
#
# COMPACT_ATOMS: atom_id res chain seq x y z
N MET A 1 -8.43 14.45 -17.40
CA MET A 1 -9.15 13.33 -16.75
C MET A 1 -10.62 13.69 -16.70
N ASN A 2 -11.47 12.91 -17.36
CA ASN A 2 -12.92 13.07 -17.31
C ASN A 2 -13.48 12.50 -15.97
N LYS A 3 -14.79 12.66 -15.73
CA LYS A 3 -15.42 12.20 -14.47
C LYS A 3 -15.32 10.69 -14.26
N GLU A 4 -15.45 9.91 -15.32
CA GLU A 4 -15.41 8.44 -15.25
C GLU A 4 -13.99 7.93 -14.98
N GLU A 5 -13.00 8.47 -15.70
CA GLU A 5 -11.58 8.18 -15.46
C GLU A 5 -11.16 8.55 -14.03
N ARG A 6 -11.69 9.66 -13.51
CA ARG A 6 -11.46 10.06 -12.12
C ARG A 6 -12.04 9.05 -11.14
N LYS A 7 -13.29 8.66 -11.32
CA LYS A 7 -13.97 7.68 -10.46
C LYS A 7 -13.25 6.33 -10.48
N GLN A 8 -12.82 5.90 -11.67
CA GLN A 8 -12.03 4.68 -11.82
C GLN A 8 -10.71 4.77 -11.07
N LYS A 9 -10.02 5.91 -11.13
CA LYS A 9 -8.76 6.12 -10.40
C LYS A 9 -8.97 6.20 -8.88
N GLU A 10 -10.08 6.76 -8.42
CA GLU A 10 -10.47 6.75 -7.01
C GLU A 10 -10.76 5.31 -6.52
N ALA A 11 -11.42 4.49 -7.34
CA ALA A 11 -11.64 3.08 -7.04
C ALA A 11 -10.34 2.26 -7.04
N GLU A 12 -9.43 2.51 -8.00
CA GLU A 12 -8.10 1.90 -8.02
C GLU A 12 -7.29 2.27 -6.77
N LEU A 13 -7.30 3.54 -6.36
CA LEU A 13 -6.63 4.00 -5.14
C LEU A 13 -7.13 3.20 -3.93
N ALA A 14 -8.46 3.14 -3.74
CA ALA A 14 -9.06 2.43 -2.62
C ALA A 14 -8.77 0.93 -2.64
N ALA A 15 -8.77 0.31 -3.82
CA ALA A 15 -8.47 -1.11 -3.99
C ALA A 15 -6.99 -1.42 -3.67
N CYS A 16 -6.06 -0.60 -4.17
CA CYS A 16 -4.63 -0.74 -3.90
C CYS A 16 -4.33 -0.57 -2.41
N GLU A 17 -4.92 0.44 -1.75
CA GLU A 17 -4.73 0.65 -0.32
C GLU A 17 -5.28 -0.52 0.51
N ARG A 18 -6.50 -0.98 0.21
CA ARG A 18 -7.09 -2.13 0.91
C ARG A 18 -6.20 -3.37 0.78
N PHE A 19 -5.75 -3.69 -0.43
CA PHE A 19 -4.86 -4.82 -0.67
C PHE A 19 -3.51 -4.65 0.07
N ALA A 20 -2.99 -3.42 0.14
CA ALA A 20 -1.77 -3.14 0.86
C ALA A 20 -1.90 -3.43 2.37
N GLU A 21 -3.00 -3.00 2.97
CA GLU A 21 -3.30 -3.24 4.40
C GLU A 21 -3.59 -4.73 4.66
N GLU A 22 -4.34 -5.41 3.79
CA GLU A 22 -4.57 -6.86 3.90
C GLU A 22 -3.27 -7.67 3.83
N ALA A 23 -2.35 -7.29 2.94
CA ALA A 23 -1.04 -7.92 2.84
C ALA A 23 -0.16 -7.62 4.06
N TYR A 24 -0.25 -6.40 4.61
CA TYR A 24 0.43 -6.05 5.86
C TYR A 24 -0.10 -6.87 7.04
N ASP A 25 -1.41 -7.04 7.18
CA ASP A 25 -2.01 -7.87 8.23
C ASP A 25 -1.59 -9.34 8.06
N ALA A 26 -1.62 -9.85 6.82
CA ALA A 26 -1.21 -11.22 6.52
C ALA A 26 0.29 -11.49 6.79
N MET A 27 1.13 -10.46 6.88
CA MET A 27 2.53 -10.59 7.26
C MET A 27 2.69 -11.14 8.68
N TYR A 28 1.77 -10.82 9.61
CA TYR A 28 1.79 -11.34 10.98
C TYR A 28 1.33 -12.80 11.07
N GLU A 29 0.56 -13.26 10.10
CA GLU A 29 0.10 -14.65 10.00
C GLU A 29 1.08 -15.54 9.22
N ALA A 30 2.21 -14.98 8.75
CA ALA A 30 3.18 -15.71 7.95
C ALA A 30 3.85 -16.85 8.73
N HIS A 31 3.97 -18.01 8.09
CA HIS A 31 4.53 -19.22 8.72
C HIS A 31 6.06 -19.36 8.55
N SER A 32 6.69 -18.44 7.82
CA SER A 32 8.14 -18.40 7.62
C SER A 32 8.62 -17.01 7.25
N SER A 33 9.93 -16.74 7.42
CA SER A 33 10.56 -15.48 7.02
C SER A 33 10.39 -15.18 5.52
N SER A 34 10.43 -16.21 4.66
CA SER A 34 10.22 -16.05 3.22
C SER A 34 8.79 -15.66 2.89
N ASP A 35 7.80 -16.24 3.57
CA ASP A 35 6.39 -15.87 3.42
C ASP A 35 6.16 -14.43 3.91
N ALA A 36 6.67 -14.07 5.09
CA ALA A 36 6.61 -12.70 5.60
C ALA A 36 7.24 -11.68 4.62
N THR A 37 8.37 -12.04 3.99
CA THR A 37 9.02 -11.22 2.95
C THR A 37 8.12 -11.06 1.71
N GLY A 38 7.43 -12.12 1.31
CA GLY A 38 6.44 -12.09 0.23
C GLY A 38 5.29 -11.11 0.55
N ARG A 39 4.67 -11.25 1.72
CA ARG A 39 3.57 -10.38 2.17
C ARG A 39 4.00 -8.92 2.29
N TYR A 40 5.20 -8.67 2.81
CA TYR A 40 5.79 -7.34 2.84
C TYR A 40 5.98 -6.76 1.42
N SER A 41 6.46 -7.57 0.46
CA SER A 41 6.61 -7.13 -0.92
C SER A 41 5.28 -6.74 -1.53
N ASP A 42 4.24 -7.56 -1.33
CA ASP A 42 2.88 -7.29 -1.81
C ASP A 42 2.33 -5.97 -1.23
N ALA A 43 2.43 -5.79 0.09
CA ALA A 43 2.00 -4.56 0.76
C ALA A 43 2.73 -3.32 0.20
N LYS A 44 4.05 -3.41 0.07
CA LYS A 44 4.91 -2.31 -0.40
C LYS A 44 4.59 -1.90 -1.84
N GLU A 45 4.44 -2.86 -2.76
CA GLU A 45 4.08 -2.56 -4.15
C GLU A 45 2.67 -1.96 -4.27
N ALA A 46 1.71 -2.49 -3.50
CA ALA A 46 0.35 -1.98 -3.46
C ALA A 46 0.26 -0.53 -2.95
N PHE A 47 1.03 -0.18 -1.90
CA PHE A 47 1.16 1.20 -1.45
C PHE A 47 1.77 2.10 -2.53
N TYR A 48 2.77 1.64 -3.28
CA TYR A 48 3.33 2.44 -4.38
C TYR A 48 2.30 2.72 -5.47
N ASP A 49 1.45 1.75 -5.81
CA ASP A 49 0.38 1.94 -6.78
C ASP A 49 -0.72 2.88 -6.25
N ALA A 50 -1.11 2.76 -4.98
CA ALA A 50 -2.02 3.70 -4.33
C ALA A 50 -1.48 5.14 -4.34
N ILE A 51 -0.20 5.33 -3.99
CA ILE A 51 0.48 6.64 -4.04
C ILE A 51 0.50 7.19 -5.46
N ARG A 52 0.79 6.34 -6.46
CA ARG A 52 0.78 6.74 -7.88
C ARG A 52 -0.60 7.18 -8.33
N ALA A 53 -1.67 6.48 -7.92
CA ALA A 53 -3.05 6.86 -8.20
C ALA A 53 -3.40 8.19 -7.52
N ALA A 54 -3.08 8.35 -6.24
CA ALA A 54 -3.32 9.58 -5.48
C ALA A 54 -2.61 10.81 -6.10
N ARG A 55 -1.36 10.63 -6.56
CA ARG A 55 -0.61 11.66 -7.29
C ARG A 55 -1.29 12.06 -8.59
N LYS A 56 -1.77 11.09 -9.38
CA LYS A 56 -2.52 11.35 -10.63
C LYS A 56 -3.85 12.08 -10.38
N LEU A 57 -4.51 11.82 -9.25
CA LEU A 57 -5.73 12.50 -8.82
C LEU A 57 -5.48 13.88 -8.20
N GLY A 58 -4.21 14.25 -7.93
CA GLY A 58 -3.86 15.50 -7.25
C GLY A 58 -4.16 15.51 -5.74
N LEU A 59 -4.40 14.36 -5.13
CA LEU A 59 -4.80 14.21 -3.72
C LEU A 59 -3.57 14.27 -2.80
N LYS A 60 -2.99 15.45 -2.62
CA LYS A 60 -1.74 15.65 -1.85
C LYS A 60 -1.82 15.18 -0.39
N GLY A 61 -3.00 15.24 0.23
CA GLY A 61 -3.23 14.73 1.58
C GLY A 61 -3.08 13.21 1.63
N GLU A 62 -3.75 12.51 0.70
CA GLU A 62 -3.66 11.05 0.56
C GLU A 62 -2.25 10.58 0.25
N VAL A 63 -1.54 11.28 -0.64
CA VAL A 63 -0.13 10.96 -0.93
C VAL A 63 0.71 10.95 0.35
N ARG A 64 0.62 11.99 1.17
CA ARG A 64 1.39 12.06 2.43
C ARG A 64 0.97 10.99 3.43
N ARG A 65 -0.32 10.70 3.52
CA ARG A 65 -0.87 9.67 4.41
C ARG A 65 -0.35 8.29 4.02
N LEU A 66 -0.43 7.95 2.74
CA LEU A 66 0.03 6.68 2.19
C LEU A 66 1.56 6.53 2.27
N GLU A 67 2.32 7.61 2.03
CA GLU A 67 3.78 7.61 2.21
C GLU A 67 4.17 7.35 3.67
N ALA A 68 3.51 8.02 4.63
CA ALA A 68 3.74 7.79 6.06
C ALA A 68 3.40 6.36 6.47
N ARG A 69 2.28 5.81 5.97
CA ARG A 69 1.87 4.44 6.23
C ARG A 69 2.86 3.43 5.64
N LEU A 70 3.32 3.64 4.42
CA LEU A 70 4.32 2.81 3.78
C LEU A 70 5.64 2.81 4.58
N GLU A 71 6.11 3.97 5.05
CA GLU A 71 7.33 4.02 5.88
C GLU A 71 7.15 3.29 7.21
N HIS A 72 5.96 3.36 7.83
CA HIS A 72 5.65 2.55 8.99
C HIS A 72 5.74 1.05 8.70
N VAL A 73 5.11 0.57 7.61
CA VAL A 73 5.17 -0.85 7.20
C VAL A 73 6.61 -1.30 6.97
N LYS A 74 7.41 -0.49 6.26
CA LYS A 74 8.84 -0.76 6.05
C LYS A 74 9.64 -0.81 7.36
N SER A 75 9.33 0.05 8.33
CA SER A 75 9.97 0.05 9.65
C SER A 75 9.61 -1.20 10.45
N VAL A 76 8.33 -1.61 10.42
CA VAL A 76 7.86 -2.82 11.10
C VAL A 76 8.54 -4.06 10.53
N PHE A 77 8.55 -4.21 9.20
CA PHE A 77 9.22 -5.33 8.55
C PHE A 77 10.70 -5.44 8.97
N ARG A 78 11.44 -4.33 8.91
CA ARG A 78 12.87 -4.30 9.30
C ARG A 78 13.14 -4.58 10.77
N SER A 79 12.18 -4.30 11.66
CA SER A 79 12.38 -4.46 13.11
C SER A 79 11.86 -5.77 13.67
N GLN A 80 10.90 -6.41 12.98
CA GLN A 80 10.20 -7.59 13.50
C GLN A 80 10.34 -8.84 12.61
N PHE A 81 10.70 -8.69 11.34
CA PHE A 81 10.66 -9.78 10.35
C PHE A 81 11.96 -9.96 9.54
N SER A 82 12.95 -9.09 9.77
CA SER A 82 14.27 -9.12 9.11
C SER A 82 15.40 -9.50 10.06
#